data_AF-A0A9W6NGR7-F1
#
_entry.id   AF-A0A9W6NGR7-F1
#
_cell.length_a   1.000
_cell.length_b   1.000
_cell.length_c   1.000
_cell.angle_alpha   90.00
_cell.angle_beta   90.00
_cell.angle_gamma   90.00
#
_symmetry.space_group_name_H-M   'P 1'
#
loop_
_entity.id
_entity.type
_entity.pdbx_description
1 polymer ?
#
loop_
_entity_poly.entity_id
_entity_poly.type
_entity_poly.pdbx_seq_one_letter_code
_entity_poly.pdbx_strand_id
1 'polypeptide(L)'
;MGAQQTLTWLDIPIEALLLPELESLGKWARMVHEQLINNDLSRLKKLAERGTLRRFLLAEEMRLAELACDLEESWKRENPAPLTFGYFDLAAWHNHAKSYATEMVLEQISEMFEASKQVF
;
A
#
# COMPACT_ATOMS: atom_id res chain seq x y z
N MET A 1 -11.64 4.30 38.82
CA MET A 1 -12.33 4.92 37.67
C MET A 1 -11.27 5.05 36.59
N GLY A 2 -11.14 4.17 35.59
CA GLY A 2 -12.16 3.62 34.72
C GLY A 2 -12.04 4.27 33.35
N ALA A 3 -10.86 4.20 32.71
CA ALA A 3 -10.71 4.57 31.31
C ALA A 3 -10.86 3.27 30.49
N GLN A 4 -12.11 2.87 30.26
CA GLN A 4 -12.39 1.93 29.18
C GLN A 4 -12.00 2.64 27.89
N GLN A 5 -10.91 2.20 27.26
CA GLN A 5 -10.68 2.47 25.86
C GLN A 5 -11.84 1.82 25.11
N THR A 6 -12.85 2.61 24.80
CA THR A 6 -13.95 2.18 23.94
C THR A 6 -13.34 1.95 22.57
N LEU A 7 -13.21 0.67 22.22
CA LEU A 7 -12.89 0.16 20.90
C LEU A 7 -13.85 0.78 19.88
N THR A 8 -13.40 1.85 19.21
CA THR A 8 -14.12 2.69 18.23
C THR A 8 -14.39 1.99 16.90
N TRP A 9 -14.52 0.66 16.91
CA TRP A 9 -14.93 -0.13 15.74
C TRP A 9 -16.43 -0.04 15.50
N LEU A 10 -17.22 0.27 16.54
CA LEU A 10 -18.68 0.30 16.50
C LEU A 10 -19.27 1.41 15.61
N ASP A 11 -18.52 2.49 15.34
CA ASP A 11 -19.00 3.62 14.52
C ASP A 11 -18.48 3.60 13.07
N ILE A 12 -17.71 2.59 12.69
CA ILE A 12 -17.20 2.45 11.32
C ILE A 12 -18.20 1.58 10.55
N PRO A 13 -18.68 2.02 9.37
CA PRO A 13 -19.54 1.20 8.54
C PRO A 13 -18.91 -0.18 8.33
N ILE A 14 -19.64 -1.25 8.64
CA ILE A 14 -19.16 -2.62 8.52
C ILE A 14 -18.68 -2.89 7.08
N GLU A 15 -19.32 -2.26 6.09
CA GLU A 15 -18.98 -2.32 4.68
C GLU A 15 -17.61 -1.67 4.37
N ALA A 16 -17.15 -0.72 5.18
CA ALA A 16 -15.83 -0.11 5.05
C ALA A 16 -14.71 -0.98 5.67
N LEU A 17 -15.06 -1.75 6.70
CA LEU A 17 -14.17 -2.73 7.33
C LEU A 17 -14.08 -4.03 6.52
N LEU A 18 -15.20 -4.46 5.96
CA LEU A 18 -15.33 -5.73 5.24
C LEU A 18 -15.17 -5.59 3.73
N LEU A 19 -14.94 -4.36 3.22
CA LEU A 19 -14.95 -3.96 1.80
C LEU A 19 -15.10 -5.20 0.90
N PRO A 20 -16.34 -5.67 0.66
CA PRO A 20 -16.62 -7.03 0.16
C PRO A 20 -16.06 -7.32 -1.24
N GLU A 21 -15.40 -6.32 -1.83
CA GLU A 21 -14.86 -6.24 -3.17
C GLU A 21 -13.32 -6.23 -3.16
N LEU A 22 -12.66 -6.50 -2.03
CA LEU A 22 -11.18 -6.59 -1.91
C LEU A 22 -10.57 -7.52 -2.97
N GLU A 23 -11.28 -8.55 -3.42
CA GLU A 23 -10.85 -9.43 -4.51
C GLU A 23 -10.73 -8.72 -5.87
N SER A 24 -11.53 -7.66 -6.10
CA SER A 24 -11.46 -6.84 -7.31
C SER A 24 -10.40 -5.73 -7.25
N LEU A 25 -9.82 -5.48 -6.08
CA LEU A 25 -8.82 -4.45 -5.87
C LEU A 25 -7.41 -5.02 -6.05
N GLY A 26 -6.55 -4.23 -6.70
CA GLY A 26 -5.15 -4.58 -6.90
C GLY A 26 -4.38 -4.71 -5.58
N LYS A 27 -3.14 -5.21 -5.68
CA LYS A 27 -2.30 -5.49 -4.49
C LYS A 27 -2.12 -4.22 -3.65
N TRP A 28 -1.82 -3.09 -4.27
CA TRP A 28 -1.45 -1.87 -3.57
C TRP A 28 -2.66 -1.22 -2.90
N ALA A 29 -3.82 -1.22 -3.56
CA ALA A 29 -5.10 -0.80 -2.96
C ALA A 29 -5.41 -1.59 -1.68
N ARG A 30 -5.22 -2.91 -1.70
CA ARG A 30 -5.44 -3.76 -0.51
C ARG A 30 -4.49 -3.39 0.62
N MET A 31 -3.21 -3.21 0.33
CA MET A 31 -2.23 -2.82 1.34
C MET A 31 -2.53 -1.44 1.93
N VAL A 32 -2.91 -0.46 1.11
CA VAL A 32 -3.33 0.87 1.59
C VAL A 32 -4.58 0.79 2.48
N HIS A 33 -5.54 -0.06 2.12
CA HIS A 33 -6.75 -0.28 2.92
C HIS A 33 -6.44 -0.93 4.27
N GLU A 34 -5.56 -1.95 4.30
CA GLU A 34 -5.07 -2.55 5.54
C GLU A 34 -4.36 -1.52 6.43
N GLN A 35 -3.54 -0.63 5.86
CA GLN A 35 -2.87 0.43 6.61
C GLN A 35 -3.84 1.49 7.13
N LEU A 36 -4.88 1.84 6.37
CA LEU A 36 -5.97 2.69 6.86
C LEU A 36 -6.67 2.06 8.08
N ILE A 37 -6.94 0.75 8.05
CA ILE A 37 -7.54 0.04 9.18
C ILE A 37 -6.60 0.06 10.39
N ASN A 38 -5.31 -0.21 10.19
CA ASN A 38 -4.38 -0.39 11.30
C ASN A 38 -3.88 0.93 11.91
N ASN A 39 -3.79 1.99 11.11
CA ASN A 39 -3.08 3.21 11.49
C ASN A 39 -3.90 4.50 11.36
N ASP A 40 -5.01 4.53 10.60
CA ASP A 40 -5.81 5.75 10.42
C ASP A 40 -7.32 5.47 10.18
N LEU A 41 -7.96 4.89 11.19
CA LEU A 41 -9.40 4.59 11.17
C LEU A 41 -10.28 5.85 10.97
N SER A 42 -9.81 7.01 11.40
CA SER A 42 -10.51 8.29 11.23
C SER A 42 -10.62 8.68 9.76
N ARG A 43 -9.52 8.56 9.01
CA ARG A 43 -9.52 8.79 7.56
C ARG A 43 -10.33 7.75 6.83
N LEU A 44 -10.26 6.47 7.22
CA LEU A 44 -11.10 5.41 6.65
C LEU A 44 -12.59 5.76 6.77
N LYS A 45 -13.02 6.14 7.98
CA LYS A 45 -14.41 6.53 8.25
C LYS A 45 -14.85 7.72 7.39
N LYS A 46 -14.05 8.79 7.33
CA LYS A 46 -14.35 9.96 6.49
C LYS A 46 -14.47 9.61 5.01
N LEU A 47 -13.60 8.74 4.49
CA LEU A 47 -13.64 8.30 3.10
C LEU A 47 -14.89 7.46 2.81
N ALA A 48 -15.28 6.59 3.75
CA ALA A 48 -16.47 5.75 3.67
C ALA A 48 -17.77 6.57 3.75
N GLU A 49 -17.91 7.46 4.73
CA GLU A 49 -19.06 8.35 4.89
C GLU A 49 -19.29 9.24 3.66
N ARG A 50 -18.22 9.64 2.99
CA ARG A 50 -18.28 10.42 1.75
C ARG A 50 -18.54 9.57 0.49
N GLY A 51 -18.58 8.24 0.62
CA GLY A 51 -18.68 7.34 -0.53
C GLY A 51 -17.49 7.40 -1.49
N THR A 52 -16.32 7.85 -1.01
CA THR A 52 -15.12 8.09 -1.85
C THR A 52 -14.01 7.06 -1.66
N LEU A 53 -14.15 6.13 -0.71
CA LEU A 53 -13.14 5.13 -0.36
C LEU A 53 -12.65 4.32 -1.57
N ARG A 54 -13.57 3.75 -2.36
CA ARG A 54 -13.21 2.94 -3.54
C ARG A 54 -12.41 3.73 -4.57
N ARG A 55 -12.82 4.96 -4.88
CA ARG A 55 -12.12 5.84 -5.82
C ARG A 55 -10.73 6.22 -5.30
N PHE A 56 -10.61 6.47 -4.00
CA PHE A 56 -9.32 6.73 -3.36
C PHE A 56 -8.39 5.51 -3.49
N LEU A 57 -8.85 4.31 -3.14
CA LEU A 57 -8.04 3.10 -3.23
C LEU A 57 -7.60 2.78 -4.66
N LEU A 58 -8.47 2.98 -5.66
CA LEU A 58 -8.11 2.81 -7.08
C LEU A 58 -7.07 3.84 -7.56
N ALA A 59 -7.15 5.08 -7.07
CA ALA A 59 -6.15 6.09 -7.39
C ALA A 59 -4.78 5.73 -6.77
N GLU A 60 -4.76 5.25 -5.53
CA GLU A 60 -3.53 4.77 -4.90
C GLU A 60 -2.98 3.52 -5.58
N GLU A 61 -3.83 2.59 -6.06
CA GLU A 61 -3.38 1.44 -6.86
C GLU A 61 -2.60 1.89 -8.09
N MET A 62 -3.17 2.79 -8.88
CA MET A 62 -2.52 3.27 -10.11
C MET A 62 -1.20 3.98 -9.79
N ARG A 63 -1.20 4.87 -8.80
CA ARG A 63 -0.02 5.64 -8.40
C ARG A 63 1.11 4.74 -7.89
N LEU A 64 0.79 3.76 -7.06
CA LEU A 64 1.78 2.86 -6.48
C LEU A 64 2.28 1.82 -7.49
N ALA A 65 1.43 1.42 -8.45
CA ALA A 65 1.85 0.58 -9.57
C ALA A 65 2.83 1.32 -10.49
N GLU A 66 2.54 2.59 -10.83
CA GLU A 66 3.44 3.44 -11.62
C GLU A 66 4.78 3.63 -10.88
N LEU A 67 4.74 3.95 -9.59
CA LEU A 67 5.93 4.05 -8.75
C LEU A 67 6.75 2.75 -8.74
N ALA A 68 6.11 1.59 -8.62
CA ALA A 68 6.80 0.29 -8.69
C ALA A 68 7.51 0.08 -10.03
N CYS A 69 6.87 0.44 -11.14
CA CYS A 69 7.48 0.36 -12.48
C CYS A 69 8.70 1.27 -12.59
N ASP A 70 8.55 2.54 -12.18
CA ASP A 70 9.64 3.52 -12.23
C ASP A 70 10.85 3.10 -11.39
N LEU A 71 10.60 2.55 -10.19
CA LEU A 71 11.64 2.02 -9.31
C LEU A 71 12.33 0.79 -9.90
N GLU A 72 11.57 -0.13 -10.50
CA GLU A 72 12.14 -1.30 -11.17
C GLU A 72 13.04 -0.87 -12.33
N GLU A 73 12.60 0.08 -13.15
CA GLU A 73 13.40 0.62 -14.26
C GLU A 73 14.63 1.38 -13.78
N SER A 74 14.51 2.20 -12.73
CA SER A 74 15.66 2.90 -12.15
C SER A 74 16.70 1.92 -11.63
N TRP A 75 16.26 0.92 -10.86
CA TRP A 75 17.16 -0.08 -10.31
C TRP A 75 17.89 -0.85 -11.43
N LYS A 76 17.20 -1.22 -12.50
CA LYS A 76 17.81 -1.91 -13.65
C LYS A 76 18.83 -1.04 -14.41
N ARG A 77 18.60 0.27 -14.50
CA ARG A 77 19.57 1.21 -15.09
C ARG A 77 20.83 1.34 -14.25
N GLU A 78 20.68 1.36 -12.93
CA GLU A 78 21.79 1.44 -11.98
C GLU A 78 22.53 0.11 -11.82
N ASN A 79 21.85 -1.01 -12.05
CA ASN A 79 22.37 -2.36 -11.92
C ASN A 79 22.21 -3.12 -13.24
N PRO A 80 22.91 -2.75 -14.33
CA PRO A 80 22.72 -3.37 -15.62
C PRO A 80 23.11 -4.85 -15.59
N ALA A 81 22.29 -5.70 -16.22
CA ALA A 81 22.59 -7.13 -16.35
C ALA A 81 23.86 -7.33 -17.19
N PRO A 82 24.89 -8.05 -16.69
CA PRO A 82 26.05 -8.45 -17.47
C PRO A 82 25.67 -9.29 -18.68
N LEU A 83 26.38 -9.10 -19.80
CA LEU A 83 26.21 -9.89 -21.02
C LEU A 83 26.47 -11.40 -20.83
N THR A 84 27.12 -11.76 -19.73
CA THR A 84 27.47 -13.14 -19.37
C THR A 84 26.39 -13.86 -18.57
N PHE A 85 25.29 -13.18 -18.20
CA PHE A 85 24.22 -13.81 -17.44
C PHE A 85 23.60 -14.98 -18.22
N GLY A 86 23.54 -16.13 -17.56
CA GLY A 86 22.72 -17.25 -18.02
C GLY A 86 21.23 -16.97 -17.78
N TYR A 87 20.38 -17.88 -18.25
CA TYR A 87 18.93 -17.77 -18.09
C TYR A 87 18.50 -17.61 -16.62
N PHE A 88 19.11 -18.37 -15.69
CA PHE A 88 18.80 -18.30 -14.27
C PHE A 88 19.27 -17.00 -13.62
N ASP A 89 20.46 -16.50 -13.99
CA ASP A 89 20.99 -15.25 -13.44
C ASP A 89 20.15 -14.05 -13.88
N LEU A 90 19.70 -14.06 -15.14
CA LEU A 90 18.81 -13.03 -15.66
C LEU A 90 17.44 -13.05 -14.96
N ALA A 91 16.89 -14.24 -14.67
CA ALA A 91 15.66 -14.36 -13.91
C ALA A 91 15.83 -13.87 -12.45
N ALA A 92 16.95 -14.21 -11.80
CA ALA A 92 17.28 -13.73 -10.46
C ALA A 92 17.41 -12.20 -10.44
N TRP A 93 18.06 -11.63 -11.44
CA TRP A 93 18.20 -10.19 -11.62
C TRP A 93 16.85 -9.48 -11.79
N HIS A 94 15.96 -10.02 -12.63
CA HIS A 94 14.60 -9.49 -12.76
C HIS A 94 13.83 -9.56 -11.43
N ASN A 95 13.98 -10.64 -10.68
CA ASN A 95 13.34 -10.78 -9.37
C ASN A 95 13.90 -9.78 -8.36
N HIS A 96 15.22 -9.52 -8.35
CA HIS A 96 15.82 -8.52 -7.48
C HIS A 96 15.27 -7.12 -7.77
N ALA A 97 15.15 -6.74 -9.04
CA ALA A 97 14.56 -5.46 -9.43
C ALA A 97 13.11 -5.32 -8.91
N LYS A 98 12.30 -6.37 -9.05
CA LYS A 98 10.91 -6.40 -8.55
C LYS A 98 10.82 -6.37 -7.03
N SER A 99 11.71 -7.09 -6.34
CA SER A 99 11.77 -7.09 -4.87
C SER A 99 12.13 -5.72 -4.34
N TYR A 100 13.17 -5.09 -4.91
CA TYR A 100 13.57 -3.72 -4.56
C TYR A 100 12.41 -2.73 -4.75
N ALA A 101 11.80 -2.72 -5.93
CA ALA A 101 10.66 -1.84 -6.21
C ALA A 101 9.49 -2.09 -5.23
N THR A 102 9.24 -3.35 -4.89
CA THR A 102 8.23 -3.70 -3.90
C THR A 102 8.56 -3.14 -2.52
N GLU A 103 9.78 -3.33 -2.02
CA GLU A 103 10.22 -2.86 -0.70
C GLU A 103 10.09 -1.34 -0.58
N MET A 104 10.54 -0.60 -1.59
CA MET A 104 10.44 0.86 -1.61
C MET A 104 8.99 1.36 -1.66
N VAL A 105 8.11 0.68 -2.39
CA VAL A 105 6.67 0.99 -2.37
C VAL A 105 6.05 0.70 -1.00
N LEU A 106 6.47 -0.36 -0.32
CA LEU A 106 6.00 -0.65 1.04
C LEU A 106 6.45 0.40 2.05
N GLU A 107 7.69 0.87 1.94
CA GLU A 107 8.20 1.97 2.74
C GLU A 107 7.38 3.24 2.49
N GLN A 108 7.13 3.59 1.22
CA GLN A 108 6.31 4.74 0.87
C GLN A 108 4.89 4.63 1.45
N ILE A 109 4.28 3.45 1.40
CA ILE A 109 2.97 3.21 2.03
C ILE A 109 3.08 3.44 3.54
N SER A 110 4.10 2.90 4.22
CA SER A 110 4.29 3.10 5.66
C SER A 110 4.39 4.58 6.02
N GLU A 111 5.22 5.34 5.30
CA GLU A 111 5.40 6.79 5.52
C GLU A 111 4.11 7.60 5.40
N MET A 112 3.21 7.25 4.47
CA MET A 112 1.91 7.89 4.32
C MET A 112 1.05 7.83 5.60
N PHE A 113 1.29 6.83 6.45
CA PHE A 113 0.55 6.56 7.68
C PHE A 113 1.41 6.73 8.96
N GLU A 114 2.69 7.05 8.85
CA GLU A 114 3.52 7.48 9.98
C GLU A 114 3.38 8.98 10.25
N ALA A 115 3.19 9.80 9.21
CA ALA A 115 2.95 11.24 9.35
C ALA A 115 1.68 11.57 10.18
N SER A 116 0.74 10.63 10.30
CA SER A 116 -0.46 10.77 11.13
C SER A 116 -0.22 10.48 12.62
N LYS A 117 0.92 9.88 13.00
CA LYS A 117 1.26 9.53 14.39
C LYS A 117 2.07 10.59 15.13
N GLN A 118 2.69 11.55 14.45
CA GLN A 118 3.55 12.57 15.08
C GLN A 118 2.80 13.83 15.57
N VAL A 119 1.47 13.87 15.47
CA VAL A 119 0.65 14.95 16.04
C VAL A 119 -0.04 14.45 17.33
N PHE A 120 0.77 14.13 18.34
CA PHE A 120 0.32 13.96 19.72
C PHE A 120 1.40 14.45 20.69
#